data_AF-A0A849NGN2-F1
#
_entry.id   AF-A0A849NGN2-F1
#
_cell.length_a   1.000
_cell.length_b   1.000
_cell.length_c   1.000
_cell.angle_alpha   90.00
_cell.angle_beta   90.00
_cell.angle_gamma   90.00
#
_symmetry.space_group_name_H-M   'P 1'
#
loop_
_entity.id
_entity.type
_entity.pdbx_description
1 polymer ?
#
loop_
_entity_poly.entity_id
_entity_poly.type
_entity_poly.pdbx_seq_one_letter_code
_entity_poly.pdbx_strand_id
1 'polypeptide(L)'
;MKIGKYNISLIQTGTFGLDGGAMFGIIPKPLWGKTNPADDKNRITLKVQCLLLQSDNKVILVDTGMGSYQDHISEKDRIFGKKR
;
A
#
# COMPACT_ATOMS: atom_id res chain seq x y z
N MET A 1 14.63 -9.84 7.23
CA MET A 1 14.13 -11.15 7.72
C MET A 1 14.76 -12.25 6.87
N LYS A 2 14.93 -13.47 7.38
CA LYS A 2 15.41 -14.61 6.58
C LYS A 2 14.37 -15.73 6.61
N ILE A 3 14.02 -16.28 5.44
CA ILE A 3 13.12 -17.44 5.31
C ILE A 3 13.79 -18.44 4.36
N GLY A 4 14.14 -19.62 4.88
CA GLY A 4 14.91 -20.62 4.14
C GLY A 4 16.24 -20.03 3.61
N LYS A 5 16.45 -20.13 2.29
CA LYS A 5 17.63 -19.59 1.61
C LYS A 5 17.53 -18.11 1.21
N TYR A 6 16.41 -17.46 1.50
CA TYR A 6 16.17 -16.08 1.06
C TYR A 6 16.35 -15.08 2.21
N ASN A 7 17.17 -14.07 1.96
CA ASN A 7 17.15 -12.82 2.70
C ASN A 7 16.04 -11.95 2.13
N ILE A 8 15.15 -11.46 3.00
CA ILE A 8 13.97 -10.68 2.66
C ILE A 8 14.11 -9.28 3.24
N SER A 9 14.02 -8.28 2.37
CA SER A 9 13.94 -6.87 2.73
C SER A 9 12.69 -6.23 2.13
N LEU A 10 12.21 -5.19 2.80
CA LEU A 10 11.13 -4.34 2.31
C LEU A 10 11.75 -3.13 1.63
N ILE A 11 11.30 -2.83 0.41
CA ILE A 11 11.63 -1.61 -0.30
C ILE A 11 10.39 -0.72 -0.27
N GLN A 12 10.43 0.38 0.47
CA GLN A 12 9.33 1.35 0.46
C GLN A 12 9.40 2.19 -0.81
N THR A 13 8.33 2.19 -1.60
CA THR A 13 8.26 2.91 -2.88
C THR A 13 7.35 4.13 -2.83
N GLY A 14 6.61 4.33 -1.74
CA GLY A 14 5.78 5.52 -1.56
C GLY A 14 4.71 5.35 -0.48
N THR A 15 3.90 6.40 -0.32
CA THR A 15 2.72 6.43 0.55
C THR A 15 1.58 7.14 -0.15
N PHE A 16 0.33 6.73 0.11
CA PHE A 16 -0.84 7.44 -0.41
C PHE A 16 -2.01 7.36 0.58
N GLY A 17 -2.94 8.32 0.46
CA GLY A 17 -4.18 8.31 1.21
C GLY A 17 -5.28 7.63 0.40
N LEU A 18 -6.06 6.76 1.03
CA LEU A 18 -7.22 6.09 0.42
C LEU A 18 -8.41 6.17 1.38
N ASP A 19 -9.63 6.32 0.87
CA ASP A 19 -10.83 6.34 1.71
C ASP A 19 -10.91 5.08 2.58
N GLY A 20 -10.98 5.29 3.90
CA GLY A 20 -11.00 4.21 4.88
C GLY A 20 -12.25 3.33 4.74
N GLY A 21 -13.39 3.91 4.38
CA GLY A 21 -14.61 3.15 4.11
C GLY A 21 -14.47 2.23 2.91
N ALA A 22 -13.88 2.71 1.82
CA ALA A 22 -13.57 1.92 0.64
C ALA A 22 -12.59 0.77 0.94
N MET A 23 -11.63 0.99 1.84
CA MET A 23 -10.66 -0.03 2.26
C MET A 23 -11.23 -1.10 3.17
N PHE A 24 -12.03 -0.70 4.15
CA PHE A 24 -12.55 -1.60 5.19
C PHE A 24 -13.96 -2.12 4.88
N GLY A 25 -14.59 -1.66 3.80
CA GLY A 25 -15.88 -2.12 3.31
C GLY A 25 -16.98 -1.98 4.37
N ILE A 26 -17.55 -3.10 4.79
CA ILE A 26 -18.67 -3.13 5.76
C ILE A 26 -18.24 -2.87 7.21
N ILE A 27 -16.93 -2.84 7.51
CA ILE A 27 -16.46 -2.70 8.89
C ILE A 27 -16.71 -1.26 9.39
N PRO A 28 -17.37 -1.06 10.55
CA PRO A 28 -17.65 0.28 11.07
C PRO A 28 -16.39 1.10 11.37
N LYS A 29 -16.44 2.40 11.05
CA LYS A 29 -15.36 3.38 11.33
C LYS A 29 -14.85 3.38 12.76
N PRO A 30 -15.70 3.28 13.81
CA PRO A 30 -15.21 3.19 15.18
C PRO A 30 -14.32 1.97 15.47
N LEU A 31 -14.37 0.90 14.66
CA LEU A 31 -13.51 -0.28 14.83
C LEU A 31 -12.19 -0.10 14.10
N TRP A 32 -12.21 0.15 12.79
CA TRP A 32 -10.97 0.24 12.00
C TRP A 32 -10.21 1.55 12.25
N GLY A 33 -10.90 2.63 12.62
CA GLY A 33 -10.30 3.94 12.88
C GLY A 33 -9.36 3.97 14.09
N LYS A 34 -9.48 2.99 14.99
CA LYS A 34 -8.57 2.85 16.16
C LYS A 34 -7.15 2.48 15.74
N THR A 35 -7.02 1.63 14.73
CA THR A 35 -5.73 1.13 14.23
C THR A 35 -5.26 1.88 12.99
N ASN A 36 -6.19 2.49 12.24
CA ASN A 36 -5.92 3.23 11.02
C ASN A 36 -6.64 4.59 11.10
N PRO A 37 -6.07 5.57 11.82
CA PRO A 37 -6.66 6.89 11.95
C PRO A 37 -6.85 7.53 10.58
N ALA A 38 -8.05 8.06 10.34
CA ALA A 38 -8.37 8.75 9.11
C ALA A 38 -8.23 10.27 9.26
N ASP A 39 -7.90 10.95 8.18
CA ASP A 39 -7.93 12.41 8.10
C ASP A 39 -9.37 12.97 7.97
N ASP A 40 -9.49 14.30 7.88
CA ASP A 40 -10.77 15.01 7.75
C ASP A 40 -11.56 14.62 6.49
N LYS A 41 -10.88 14.07 5.47
CA LYS A 41 -11.49 13.55 4.24
C LYS A 41 -11.77 12.05 4.31
N ASN A 42 -11.70 11.45 5.50
CA ASN A 42 -11.89 10.03 5.76
C ASN A 42 -10.81 9.10 5.15
N ARG A 43 -9.62 9.62 4.82
CA ARG A 43 -8.55 8.83 4.20
C ARG A 43 -7.59 8.26 5.22
N ILE A 44 -7.20 7.00 5.05
CA ILE A 44 -6.13 6.34 5.80
C ILE A 44 -4.83 6.39 4.99
N THR A 45 -3.69 6.53 5.66
CA THR A 45 -2.37 6.48 5.02
C THR A 45 -1.93 5.04 4.80
N LEU A 46 -1.71 4.66 3.54
CA LEU A 46 -1.18 3.36 3.14
C LEU A 46 0.27 3.51 2.66
N LYS A 47 1.11 2.54 3.02
CA LYS A 47 2.47 2.41 2.50
C LYS A 47 2.47 1.45 1.32
N VAL A 48 3.21 1.80 0.27
CA VAL A 48 3.49 0.89 -0.83
C VAL A 48 4.90 0.38 -0.66
N GLN A 49 5.01 -0.94 -0.59
CA GLN A 49 6.25 -1.63 -0.33
C GLN A 49 6.37 -2.82 -1.28
N CYS A 50 7.55 -2.98 -1.87
CA CYS A 50 7.92 -4.20 -2.56
C CYS A 50 8.69 -5.12 -1.62
N LEU A 51 8.62 -6.43 -1.87
CA LEU A 51 9.46 -7.41 -1.19
C LEU A 51 10.63 -7.78 -2.11
N LEU A 52 11.85 -7.58 -1.62
CA LEU A 52 13.07 -8.02 -2.29
C LEU A 52 13.57 -9.29 -1.62
N LEU A 53 13.61 -10.37 -2.39
CA LEU A 53 14.10 -11.69 -1.97
C LEU A 53 15.43 -11.95 -2.64
N GLN A 54 16.47 -12.13 -1.85
CA GLN A 54 17.84 -12.38 -2.33
C GLN A 54 18.32 -13.75 -1.85
N SER A 55 18.81 -14.55 -2.80
CA SER A 55 19.54 -15.79 -2.58
C SER A 55 20.78 -15.79 -3.48
N ASP A 56 21.69 -16.74 -3.28
CA ASP A 56 22.98 -16.76 -3.98
C ASP A 56 22.87 -16.73 -5.52
N ASN A 57 21.80 -17.31 -6.09
CA ASN A 57 21.62 -17.43 -7.53
C ASN A 57 20.40 -16.68 -8.09
N LYS A 58 19.60 -16.05 -7.23
CA LYS A 58 18.36 -15.36 -7.65
C LYS A 58 18.10 -14.13 -6.81
N VAL A 59 17.73 -13.06 -7.50
CA VAL A 59 17.13 -11.85 -6.94
C VAL A 59 15.71 -11.76 -7.49
N ILE A 60 14.72 -11.72 -6.60
CA ILE A 60 13.30 -11.70 -6.95
C ILE A 60 12.69 -10.46 -6.30
N LEU A 61 12.01 -9.66 -7.11
CA LEU A 61 11.21 -8.54 -6.64
C LEU A 61 9.72 -8.92 -6.75
N VAL A 62 8.99 -8.79 -5.65
CA VAL A 62 7.52 -8.91 -5.64
C VAL A 62 6.94 -7.49 -5.64
N ASP A 63 6.05 -7.25 -6.60
CA ASP A 63 5.51 -5.94 -6.99
C ASP A 63 6.55 -4.93 -7.50
N THR A 64 6.07 -3.88 -8.16
CA THR A 64 6.91 -2.81 -8.73
C THR A 64 6.48 -1.42 -8.24
N GLY A 65 5.75 -1.37 -7.12
CA GLY A 65 5.23 -0.14 -6.54
C GLY A 65 4.22 0.55 -7.47
N MET A 66 4.11 1.87 -7.36
CA MET A 66 3.18 2.66 -8.17
C MET A 66 3.87 3.41 -9.33
N GLY A 67 5.20 3.46 -9.36
CA GLY A 67 5.94 4.26 -10.35
C GLY A 67 5.43 5.71 -10.43
N SER A 68 5.40 6.27 -11.65
CA SER A 68 4.85 7.61 -11.93
C SER A 68 3.33 7.64 -12.14
N TYR A 69 2.62 6.51 -11.91
CA TYR A 69 1.18 6.43 -12.14
C TYR A 69 0.39 7.51 -11.37
N GLN A 70 0.86 7.85 -10.16
CA GLN A 70 0.21 8.82 -9.30
C GLN A 70 0.19 10.24 -9.88
N ASP A 71 1.12 10.56 -10.77
CA ASP A 71 1.23 11.88 -11.41
C ASP A 71 0.14 12.09 -12.47
N HIS A 72 -0.54 11.03 -12.89
CA HIS A 72 -1.46 11.03 -14.02
C HIS A 72 -2.92 10.70 -13.67
N ILE A 73 -3.25 10.59 -12.38
CA ILE A 73 -4.59 10.22 -11.92
C ILE A 73 -5.36 11.40 -11.32
N SER A 74 -6.69 11.35 -11.47
CA SER A 74 -7.59 12.36 -10.92
C SER A 74 -7.61 12.33 -9.39
N GLU A 75 -7.99 13.43 -8.74
CA GLU A 75 -8.16 13.47 -7.28
C GLU A 75 -9.19 12.43 -6.79
N LYS A 76 -10.23 12.17 -7.58
CA LYS A 76 -11.21 11.11 -7.30
C LYS A 76 -10.53 9.74 -7.26
N ASP A 77 -9.70 9.43 -8.26
CA ASP A 77 -8.98 8.16 -8.33
C ASP A 77 -7.91 8.04 -7.23
N ARG A 78 -7.33 9.16 -6.79
CA ARG A 78 -6.43 9.21 -5.63
C ARG A 78 -7.15 8.83 -4.34
N ILE A 79 -8.39 9.28 -4.17
CA ILE A 79 -9.16 9.08 -2.93
C ILE A 79 -9.84 7.71 -2.89
N PHE A 80 -10.37 7.22 -4.01
CA PHE A 80 -11.19 6.00 -4.04
C PHE A 80 -10.53 4.81 -4.75
N GLY A 81 -9.36 5.01 -5.35
CA GLY A 81 -8.78 4.05 -6.28
C GLY A 81 -9.51 4.03 -7.63
N LYS A 82 -8.80 3.60 -8.68
CA LYS A 82 -9.41 3.42 -9.99
C LYS A 82 -10.23 2.13 -10.00
N LYS A 83 -11.56 2.24 -10.19
CA LYS A 83 -12.39 1.07 -10.50
C LYS A 83 -11.95 0.52 -11.87
N ARG A 84 -11.60 -0.77 -11.91
CA ARG A 84 -11.43 -1.49 -13.17
C ARG A 84 -12.77 -1.66 -13.85
#